data_AF-A0A3N5B444-F1
#
_entry.id   AF-A0A3N5B444-F1
#
_cell.length_a   1.000
_cell.length_b   1.000
_cell.length_c   1.000
_cell.angle_alpha   90.00
_cell.angle_beta   90.00
_cell.angle_gamma   90.00
#
_symmetry.space_group_name_H-M   'P 1'
#
loop_
_entity.id
_entity.type
_entity.pdbx_description
1 polymer ?
#
loop_
_entity_poly.entity_id
_entity_poly.type
_entity_poly.pdbx_seq_one_letter_code
_entity_poly.pdbx_strand_id
1 'polypeptide(L)'
;MDAGKLQLLYFLSQNQQLSIPIYQRKYSWSEKECSQLLEDILRVGESDEQNHFIGSIVYMNQKGHIASPINSLMIIDGQQRATTITLLISAIVEFLFKNPNDNVMSPENFISYYLLNDREKGETRYKLILTQDDKRTLIKIIDYLETSDEIPFDSNDSIRIKENFEFFKKKINTDNIEILFNGLNKLLIIFVALEHNIDNPQLIFESLNSTGLELSQVDLIRNYILMGLVPEEQEKLYNDFWHEIETLFEKNEGNFDKFIRDYLTVKTDKVPVFRNIYSDFKKYSAQIDVKELVKDIHKYAFYFNSIAFGAEENPKLKESLDSLNSLGYDVTDPFMLHLYRDYKENKLSTDDFCEIIKYTESYLLRRLICSIPTPSLNKTFAGMYVQIDNTSHLSSYKAILRSKENYQRMPSNREFVANFRQRDIYNLRSKNRDYIFDKFENWGSKEKTNIQNYTIEHIMPQNPNLSQDWKLELGEQWADIQKTYLHTIGNLTLTGYNSELSDRSFNEKRDMAGGFKDSAIRLNIYLQDLNNWNENEIKLRTNRFVEKAKTIWPYP
;
A
#
# COMPACT_ATOMS: atom_id res chain seq x y z
N MET A 1 -9.55 -36.77 -6.78
CA MET A 1 -9.00 -36.25 -5.50
C MET A 1 -8.71 -37.40 -4.55
N ASP A 2 -7.42 -37.63 -4.26
CA ASP A 2 -6.97 -38.54 -3.20
C ASP A 2 -6.48 -37.72 -2.00
N ALA A 3 -6.87 -38.10 -0.79
CA ALA A 3 -6.54 -37.36 0.42
C ALA A 3 -6.26 -38.30 1.59
N GLY A 4 -5.23 -37.98 2.37
CA GLY A 4 -4.81 -38.81 3.49
C GLY A 4 -3.93 -38.08 4.48
N LYS A 5 -3.61 -38.77 5.57
CA LYS A 5 -2.74 -38.28 6.65
C LYS A 5 -1.34 -38.86 6.44
N LEU A 6 -0.32 -38.01 6.53
CA LEU A 6 1.07 -38.41 6.33
C LEU A 6 2.01 -37.64 7.26
N GLN A 7 3.14 -38.24 7.63
CA GLN A 7 4.23 -37.51 8.28
C GLN A 7 4.87 -36.55 7.29
N LEU A 8 5.12 -35.30 7.71
CA LEU A 8 5.67 -34.27 6.84
C LEU A 8 7.05 -34.66 6.29
N LEU A 9 7.95 -35.13 7.15
CA LEU A 9 9.29 -35.53 6.71
C LEU A 9 9.24 -36.70 5.72
N TYR A 10 8.34 -37.67 5.92
CA TYR A 10 8.14 -38.75 4.96
C TYR A 10 7.64 -38.21 3.60
N PHE A 11 6.75 -37.22 3.60
CA PHE A 11 6.30 -36.57 2.36
C PHE A 11 7.45 -35.87 1.64
N LEU A 12 8.27 -35.09 2.36
CA LEU A 12 9.42 -34.37 1.79
C LEU A 12 10.56 -35.30 1.34
N SER A 13 10.70 -36.47 1.97
CA SER A 13 11.78 -37.42 1.67
C SER A 13 11.59 -38.23 0.39
N GLN A 14 10.38 -38.24 -0.18
CA GLN A 14 10.10 -38.97 -1.42
C GLN A 14 10.96 -38.47 -2.60
N ASN A 15 11.13 -39.33 -3.61
CA ASN A 15 11.81 -38.98 -4.86
C ASN A 15 10.91 -38.10 -5.75
N GLN A 16 10.71 -36.87 -5.30
CA GLN A 16 9.81 -35.90 -5.91
C GLN A 16 10.42 -34.49 -5.83
N GLN A 17 9.92 -33.61 -6.68
CA GLN A 17 10.20 -32.18 -6.62
C GLN A 17 8.90 -31.43 -6.37
N LEU A 18 8.90 -30.55 -5.37
CA LEU A 18 7.82 -29.62 -5.12
C LEU A 18 8.09 -28.33 -5.89
N SER A 19 7.17 -27.93 -6.75
CA SER A 19 7.24 -26.69 -7.52
C SER A 19 6.13 -25.75 -7.09
N ILE A 20 6.49 -24.51 -6.75
CA ILE A 20 5.53 -23.44 -6.51
C ILE A 20 5.28 -22.75 -7.86
N PRO A 21 4.03 -22.68 -8.34
CA PRO A 21 3.72 -22.05 -9.62
C PRO A 21 3.75 -20.51 -9.52
N ILE A 22 4.04 -19.85 -10.64
CA ILE A 22 4.29 -18.40 -10.73
C ILE A 22 3.13 -17.51 -10.27
N TYR A 23 1.91 -18.05 -10.26
CA TYR A 23 0.72 -17.33 -9.84
C TYR A 23 0.51 -17.29 -8.32
N GLN A 24 1.24 -18.12 -7.56
CA GLN A 24 1.20 -18.08 -6.11
C GLN A 24 1.95 -16.86 -5.58
N ARG A 25 1.57 -16.41 -4.38
CA ARG A 25 2.27 -15.30 -3.73
C ARG A 25 3.66 -15.74 -3.28
N LYS A 26 4.60 -14.79 -3.22
CA LYS A 26 5.90 -14.96 -2.58
C LYS A 26 5.78 -15.41 -1.12
N TYR A 27 6.88 -15.89 -0.57
CA TYR A 27 6.98 -16.24 0.83
C TYR A 27 6.74 -15.00 1.71
N SER A 28 5.74 -15.09 2.59
CA SER A 28 5.18 -13.95 3.32
C SER A 28 5.11 -14.15 4.84
N TRP A 29 5.48 -15.34 5.35
CA TRP A 29 5.59 -15.54 6.80
C TRP A 29 6.69 -14.66 7.38
N SER A 30 6.39 -14.03 8.50
CA SER A 30 7.34 -13.24 9.29
C SER A 30 7.96 -14.09 10.39
N GLU A 31 8.89 -13.51 11.15
CA GLU A 31 9.46 -14.15 12.33
C GLU A 31 8.39 -14.59 13.34
N LYS A 32 7.22 -13.92 13.38
CA LYS A 32 6.12 -14.29 14.28
C LYS A 32 5.56 -15.67 13.97
N GLU A 33 5.22 -15.93 12.70
CA GLU A 33 4.73 -17.23 12.26
C GLU A 33 5.82 -18.31 12.40
N CYS A 34 7.07 -17.97 12.10
CA CYS A 34 8.22 -18.88 12.28
C CYS A 34 8.46 -19.23 13.75
N SER A 35 8.34 -18.27 14.68
CA SER A 35 8.47 -18.51 16.12
C SER A 35 7.36 -19.43 16.63
N GLN A 36 6.12 -19.19 16.21
CA GLN A 36 4.99 -20.04 16.57
C GLN A 36 5.20 -21.48 16.11
N LEU A 37 5.59 -21.68 14.84
CA LEU A 37 5.90 -23.01 14.32
C LEU A 37 7.03 -23.68 15.10
N LEU A 38 8.10 -22.94 15.42
CA LEU A 38 9.24 -23.48 16.17
C LEU A 38 8.84 -23.91 17.58
N GLU A 39 8.06 -23.09 18.29
CA GLU A 39 7.53 -23.40 19.62
C GLU A 39 6.63 -24.64 19.59
N ASP A 40 5.77 -24.76 18.57
CA ASP A 40 4.92 -25.92 18.38
C ASP A 40 5.73 -27.20 18.12
N ILE A 41 6.82 -27.12 17.32
CA ILE A 41 7.74 -28.25 17.08
C ILE A 41 8.46 -28.66 18.36
N LEU A 42 9.02 -27.70 19.10
CA LEU A 42 9.75 -27.98 20.35
C LEU A 42 8.84 -28.65 21.39
N ARG A 43 7.65 -28.09 21.62
CA ARG A 43 6.65 -28.63 22.57
C ARG A 43 6.31 -30.09 22.27
N VAL A 44 6.23 -30.44 20.98
CA VAL A 44 5.87 -31.79 20.53
C VAL A 44 7.08 -32.72 20.56
N GLY A 45 8.28 -32.18 20.35
CA GLY A 45 9.54 -32.89 20.53
C GLY A 45 9.73 -33.41 21.96
N GLU A 46 9.35 -32.62 22.96
CA GLU A 46 9.44 -32.95 24.40
C GLU A 46 8.39 -33.97 24.87
N SER A 47 7.32 -34.19 24.11
CA SER A 47 6.19 -35.04 24.52
C SER A 47 6.22 -36.41 23.84
N ASP A 48 6.09 -37.49 24.60
CA ASP A 48 6.12 -38.87 24.05
C ASP A 48 4.83 -39.31 23.35
N GLU A 49 3.69 -38.62 23.51
CA GLU A 49 2.37 -39.17 23.15
C GLU A 49 1.64 -38.44 22.00
N GLN A 50 2.12 -37.28 21.55
CA GLN A 50 1.32 -36.45 20.64
C GLN A 50 2.03 -36.18 19.32
N ASN A 51 1.34 -36.49 18.21
CA ASN A 51 1.72 -35.95 16.91
C ASN A 51 1.05 -34.57 16.73
N HIS A 52 1.68 -33.69 15.94
CA HIS A 52 1.19 -32.33 15.75
C HIS A 52 0.73 -32.08 14.31
N PHE A 53 -0.50 -31.60 14.15
CA PHE A 53 -1.06 -31.29 12.85
C PHE A 53 -0.72 -29.85 12.45
N ILE A 54 0.00 -29.69 11.34
CA ILE A 54 0.42 -28.36 10.84
C ILE A 54 -0.42 -27.88 9.65
N GLY A 55 -1.44 -28.65 9.26
CA GLY A 55 -2.37 -28.30 8.18
C GLY A 55 -2.27 -29.20 6.94
N SER A 56 -2.76 -28.69 5.81
CA SER A 56 -2.82 -29.42 4.53
C SER A 56 -1.70 -29.05 3.56
N ILE A 57 -1.31 -30.00 2.71
CA ILE A 57 -0.55 -29.72 1.48
C ILE A 57 -1.38 -30.23 0.32
N VAL A 58 -1.77 -29.31 -0.57
CA VAL A 58 -2.57 -29.63 -1.75
C VAL A 58 -1.68 -29.48 -2.97
N TYR A 59 -1.63 -30.50 -3.80
CA TYR A 59 -0.73 -30.53 -4.95
C TYR A 59 -1.33 -31.28 -6.13
N MET A 60 -0.70 -31.11 -7.30
CA MET A 60 -1.08 -31.76 -8.54
C MET A 60 0.17 -32.24 -9.28
N ASN A 61 0.18 -33.48 -9.77
CA ASN A 61 1.33 -34.03 -10.52
C ASN A 61 1.52 -33.28 -11.84
N GLN A 62 2.66 -32.69 -12.16
CA GLN A 62 2.85 -32.03 -13.46
C GLN A 62 3.00 -33.06 -14.59
N LYS A 63 2.10 -33.03 -15.59
CA LYS A 63 2.26 -33.82 -16.82
C LYS A 63 3.34 -33.15 -17.67
N GLY A 64 4.48 -33.81 -17.91
CA GLY A 64 5.46 -33.28 -18.88
C GLY A 64 6.86 -33.87 -18.86
N HIS A 65 7.38 -34.34 -17.73
CA HIS A 65 8.72 -34.92 -17.68
C HIS A 65 8.69 -36.43 -17.92
N ILE A 66 8.33 -36.85 -19.14
CA ILE A 66 8.37 -38.28 -19.55
C ILE A 66 9.81 -38.85 -19.49
N ALA A 67 10.82 -37.98 -19.35
CA ALA A 67 12.24 -38.34 -19.32
C ALA A 67 12.94 -38.18 -17.95
N SER A 68 12.29 -37.63 -16.91
CA SER A 68 12.90 -37.55 -15.56
C SER A 68 12.27 -38.61 -14.64
N PRO A 69 13.08 -39.37 -13.89
CA PRO A 69 12.58 -40.36 -12.93
C PRO A 69 11.95 -39.73 -11.67
N ILE A 70 11.94 -38.39 -11.56
CA ILE A 70 11.40 -37.65 -10.42
C ILE A 70 9.97 -37.19 -10.70
N ASN A 71 9.08 -37.42 -9.73
CA ASN A 71 7.71 -36.92 -9.81
C ASN A 71 7.69 -35.41 -9.48
N SER A 72 7.33 -34.55 -10.43
CA SER A 72 7.15 -33.12 -10.18
C SER A 72 5.74 -32.84 -9.68
N LEU A 73 5.62 -32.27 -8.48
CA LEU A 73 4.39 -31.91 -7.82
C LEU A 73 4.24 -30.39 -7.79
N MET A 74 3.22 -29.86 -8.46
CA MET A 74 2.85 -28.45 -8.36
C MET A 74 2.05 -28.23 -7.08
N ILE A 75 2.54 -27.38 -6.18
CA ILE A 75 1.84 -27.03 -4.94
C ILE A 75 0.74 -26.01 -5.23
N ILE A 76 -0.49 -26.34 -4.85
CA ILE A 76 -1.67 -25.48 -4.96
C ILE A 76 -1.95 -24.77 -3.62
N ASP A 77 -1.72 -25.46 -2.49
CA ASP A 77 -1.81 -24.88 -1.15
C ASP A 77 -0.77 -25.50 -0.20
N GLY A 78 -0.35 -24.73 0.81
CA GLY A 78 0.67 -25.14 1.79
C GLY A 78 2.08 -24.66 1.47
N GLN A 79 2.25 -23.80 0.47
CA GLN A 79 3.55 -23.28 0.04
C GLN A 79 4.36 -22.59 1.14
N GLN A 80 3.71 -21.82 2.02
CA GLN A 80 4.38 -21.08 3.09
C GLN A 80 5.00 -22.07 4.10
N ARG A 81 4.22 -23.08 4.51
CA ARG A 81 4.67 -24.15 5.41
C ARG A 81 5.82 -24.96 4.83
N ALA A 82 5.70 -25.37 3.56
CA ALA A 82 6.76 -26.13 2.89
C ALA A 82 8.07 -25.32 2.87
N THR A 83 7.98 -24.04 2.51
CA THR A 83 9.14 -23.13 2.50
C THR A 83 9.75 -22.97 3.89
N THR A 84 8.96 -22.66 4.92
CA THR A 84 9.46 -22.46 6.28
C THR A 84 10.14 -23.73 6.83
N ILE A 85 9.57 -24.91 6.55
CA ILE A 85 10.16 -26.18 6.99
C ILE A 85 11.47 -26.45 6.26
N THR A 86 11.55 -26.16 4.95
CA THR A 86 12.81 -26.23 4.21
C THR A 86 13.86 -25.31 4.82
N LEU A 87 13.53 -24.07 5.18
CA LEU A 87 14.45 -23.13 5.82
C LEU A 87 14.90 -23.60 7.22
N LEU A 88 13.99 -24.16 8.01
CA LEU A 88 14.32 -24.75 9.31
C LEU A 88 15.29 -25.93 9.15
N ILE A 89 15.04 -26.83 8.19
CA ILE A 89 15.93 -27.95 7.87
C ILE A 89 17.31 -27.44 7.41
N SER A 90 17.35 -26.43 6.54
CA SER A 90 18.61 -25.79 6.13
C SER A 90 19.40 -25.25 7.31
N ALA A 91 18.74 -24.61 8.28
CA ALA A 91 19.40 -24.09 9.48
C ALA A 91 19.89 -25.21 10.41
N ILE A 92 19.15 -26.32 10.51
CA ILE A 92 19.57 -27.55 11.21
C ILE A 92 20.84 -28.12 10.57
N VAL A 93 20.89 -28.22 9.24
CA VAL A 93 22.06 -28.71 8.50
C VAL A 93 23.29 -27.84 8.79
N GLU A 94 23.16 -26.52 8.72
CA GLU A 94 24.26 -25.59 9.04
C GLU A 94 24.75 -25.78 10.48
N PHE A 95 23.84 -25.93 11.44
CA PHE A 95 24.19 -26.17 12.83
C PHE A 95 24.98 -27.48 13.00
N LEU A 96 24.55 -28.56 12.36
CA LEU A 96 25.21 -29.87 12.46
C LEU A 96 26.60 -29.88 11.80
N PHE A 97 26.81 -29.18 10.68
CA PHE A 97 28.15 -29.02 10.09
C PHE A 97 29.11 -28.27 11.03
N LYS A 98 28.61 -27.28 11.77
CA LYS A 98 29.41 -26.52 12.76
C LYS A 98 29.63 -27.29 14.06
N ASN A 99 28.83 -28.32 14.34
CA ASN A 99 28.86 -29.11 15.57
C ASN A 99 28.89 -30.62 15.26
N PRO A 100 30.01 -31.15 14.73
CA PRO A 100 30.09 -32.54 14.25
C PRO A 100 29.99 -33.62 15.33
N ASN A 101 29.95 -33.23 16.61
CA ASN A 101 29.79 -34.16 17.74
C ASN A 101 28.31 -34.48 18.05
N ASP A 102 27.36 -33.74 17.45
CA ASP A 102 25.93 -33.98 17.63
C ASP A 102 25.44 -35.11 16.71
N ASN A 103 24.94 -36.19 17.31
CA ASN A 103 24.70 -37.48 16.63
C ASN A 103 23.25 -37.73 16.19
N VAL A 104 22.44 -36.68 16.02
CA VAL A 104 21.01 -36.84 15.70
C VAL A 104 20.78 -37.48 14.33
N MET A 105 21.45 -36.95 13.30
CA MET A 105 21.56 -37.50 11.94
C MET A 105 22.67 -36.73 11.22
N SER A 106 23.39 -37.36 10.27
CA SER A 106 24.45 -36.66 9.55
C SER A 106 23.90 -35.52 8.68
N PRO A 107 24.59 -34.36 8.58
CA PRO A 107 24.19 -33.25 7.72
C PRO A 107 23.90 -33.65 6.27
N GLU A 108 24.72 -34.57 5.72
CA GLU A 108 24.61 -35.04 4.34
C GLU A 108 23.31 -35.82 4.11
N ASN A 109 22.86 -36.58 5.10
CA ASN A 109 21.58 -37.29 5.03
C ASN A 109 20.40 -36.32 5.03
N PHE A 110 20.45 -35.23 5.81
CA PHE A 110 19.41 -34.20 5.75
C PHE A 110 19.34 -33.54 4.37
N ILE A 111 20.49 -33.22 3.78
CA ILE A 111 20.57 -32.66 2.43
C ILE A 111 19.93 -33.62 1.42
N SER A 112 20.39 -34.88 1.40
CA SER A 112 19.93 -35.92 0.47
C SER A 112 18.43 -36.24 0.62
N TYR A 113 17.91 -36.26 1.84
CA TYR A 113 16.51 -36.59 2.08
C TYR A 113 15.58 -35.40 1.85
N TYR A 114 15.95 -34.17 2.22
CA TYR A 114 14.96 -33.09 2.33
C TYR A 114 15.25 -31.87 1.45
N LEU A 115 16.50 -31.66 1.00
CA LEU A 115 16.88 -30.46 0.24
C LEU A 115 17.19 -30.77 -1.22
N LEU A 116 17.89 -31.87 -1.51
CA LEU A 116 18.39 -32.20 -2.84
C LEU A 116 17.94 -33.58 -3.33
N ASN A 117 17.91 -33.72 -4.65
CA ASN A 117 17.78 -34.95 -5.40
C ASN A 117 19.15 -35.26 -6.04
N ASP A 118 20.02 -35.97 -5.31
CA ASP A 118 21.46 -36.11 -5.63
C ASP A 118 21.78 -36.66 -7.03
N ARG A 119 20.82 -37.35 -7.65
CA ARG A 119 20.98 -37.97 -8.98
C ARG A 119 20.61 -37.04 -10.14
N GLU A 120 20.03 -35.89 -9.85
CA GLU A 120 19.55 -34.94 -10.85
C GLU A 120 20.49 -33.74 -11.02
N LYS A 121 20.26 -32.94 -12.06
CA LYS A 121 21.08 -31.77 -12.44
C LYS A 121 20.19 -30.56 -12.74
N GLY A 122 20.77 -29.37 -12.64
CA GLY A 122 20.03 -28.13 -12.86
C GLY A 122 18.94 -27.97 -11.80
N GLU A 123 17.77 -27.46 -12.19
CA GLU A 123 16.70 -27.17 -11.23
C GLU A 123 16.06 -28.42 -10.62
N THR A 124 16.03 -29.56 -11.34
CA THR A 124 15.48 -30.83 -10.81
C THR A 124 16.28 -31.40 -9.64
N ARG A 125 17.51 -30.87 -9.42
CA ARG A 125 18.34 -31.17 -8.25
C ARG A 125 17.71 -30.68 -6.94
N TYR A 126 16.93 -29.61 -6.93
CA TYR A 126 16.36 -29.08 -5.69
C TYR A 126 14.98 -29.68 -5.41
N LYS A 127 14.74 -30.13 -4.17
CA LYS A 127 13.45 -30.71 -3.77
C LYS A 127 12.32 -29.69 -3.69
N LEU A 128 12.63 -28.42 -3.47
CA LEU A 128 11.67 -27.32 -3.49
C LEU A 128 12.15 -26.22 -4.45
N ILE A 129 11.34 -25.94 -5.46
CA ILE A 129 11.53 -24.82 -6.38
C ILE A 129 10.46 -23.78 -6.10
N LEU A 130 10.90 -22.64 -5.56
CA LEU A 130 10.06 -21.46 -5.39
C LEU A 130 10.00 -20.65 -6.69
N THR A 131 9.42 -19.46 -6.64
CA THR A 131 9.30 -18.53 -7.77
C THR A 131 10.19 -17.30 -7.58
N GLN A 132 10.55 -16.61 -8.65
CA GLN A 132 11.15 -15.26 -8.61
C GLN A 132 12.43 -15.17 -7.72
N ASP A 133 12.56 -14.09 -6.94
CA ASP A 133 13.66 -13.85 -6.01
C ASP A 133 13.73 -14.90 -4.89
N ASP A 134 12.59 -15.41 -4.42
CA ASP A 134 12.54 -16.48 -3.42
C ASP A 134 13.29 -17.74 -3.89
N LYS A 135 13.12 -18.12 -5.16
CA LYS A 135 13.84 -19.26 -5.77
C LYS A 135 15.33 -19.07 -5.69
N ARG A 136 15.81 -17.91 -6.13
CA ARG A 136 17.23 -17.59 -6.19
C ARG A 136 17.85 -17.58 -4.79
N THR A 137 17.16 -16.97 -3.82
CA THR A 137 17.64 -16.89 -2.44
C THR A 137 17.66 -18.25 -1.75
N LEU A 138 16.64 -19.09 -1.95
CA LEU A 138 16.63 -20.44 -1.39
C LEU A 138 17.74 -21.32 -1.99
N ILE A 139 17.95 -21.26 -3.31
CA ILE A 139 19.03 -22.00 -3.98
C ILE A 139 20.40 -21.59 -3.41
N LYS A 140 20.67 -20.29 -3.25
CA LYS A 140 21.92 -19.82 -2.62
C LYS A 140 22.13 -20.39 -1.22
N ILE A 141 21.07 -20.49 -0.42
CA ILE A 141 21.12 -21.08 0.93
C ILE A 141 21.46 -22.58 0.85
N ILE A 142 20.82 -23.33 -0.06
CA ILE A 142 21.05 -24.77 -0.18
C ILE A 142 22.46 -25.07 -0.72
N ASP A 143 22.89 -24.37 -1.77
CA ASP A 143 24.22 -24.55 -2.37
C ASP A 143 25.34 -24.24 -1.37
N TYR A 144 25.14 -23.21 -0.53
CA TYR A 144 26.05 -22.89 0.58
C TYR A 144 26.30 -24.07 1.52
N LEU A 145 25.27 -24.85 1.83
CA LEU A 145 25.39 -25.98 2.74
C LEU A 145 26.28 -27.10 2.17
N GLU A 146 26.44 -27.18 0.85
CA GLU A 146 27.34 -28.16 0.22
C GLU A 146 28.79 -27.66 0.14
N THR A 147 29.02 -26.36 -0.08
CA THR A 147 30.38 -25.81 -0.29
C THR A 147 31.04 -25.27 0.97
N SER A 148 30.26 -24.92 2.01
CA SER A 148 30.72 -24.25 3.23
C SER A 148 31.36 -22.86 3.01
N ASP A 149 31.07 -22.19 1.90
CA ASP A 149 31.54 -20.82 1.59
C ASP A 149 30.65 -19.72 2.22
N GLU A 150 30.91 -18.42 2.02
CA GLU A 150 29.92 -17.41 2.42
C GLU A 150 28.71 -17.41 1.47
N ILE A 151 27.50 -17.20 2.00
CA ILE A 151 26.30 -17.06 1.16
C ILE A 151 26.40 -15.72 0.40
N PRO A 152 26.43 -15.71 -0.95
CA PRO A 152 26.60 -14.48 -1.72
C PRO A 152 25.26 -13.73 -1.86
N PHE A 153 24.71 -13.25 -0.74
CA PHE A 153 23.49 -12.46 -0.76
C PHE A 153 23.71 -11.10 -1.42
N ASP A 154 22.71 -10.65 -2.18
CA ASP A 154 22.67 -9.36 -2.86
C ASP A 154 21.33 -8.63 -2.62
N SER A 155 21.20 -7.43 -3.18
CA SER A 155 20.03 -6.56 -3.01
C SER A 155 18.74 -7.14 -3.62
N ASN A 156 18.84 -8.07 -4.57
CA ASN A 156 17.69 -8.66 -5.24
C ASN A 156 17.21 -9.94 -4.53
N ASP A 157 17.83 -10.33 -3.41
CA ASP A 157 17.43 -11.53 -2.67
C ASP A 157 16.23 -11.26 -1.77
N SER A 158 15.36 -12.26 -1.65
CA SER A 158 14.16 -12.21 -0.82
C SER A 158 14.49 -11.91 0.63
N ILE A 159 13.94 -10.79 1.11
CA ILE A 159 14.12 -10.33 2.50
C ILE A 159 13.54 -11.36 3.47
N ARG A 160 12.33 -11.87 3.21
CA ARG A 160 11.64 -12.81 4.10
C ARG A 160 12.35 -14.15 4.22
N ILE A 161 12.92 -14.67 3.13
CA ILE A 161 13.70 -15.90 3.19
C ILE A 161 14.97 -15.70 4.01
N LYS A 162 15.71 -14.61 3.75
CA LYS A 162 16.94 -14.27 4.50
C LYS A 162 16.67 -14.11 5.99
N GLU A 163 15.69 -13.29 6.35
CA GLU A 163 15.31 -13.02 7.75
C GLU A 163 14.96 -14.31 8.49
N ASN A 164 14.10 -15.15 7.91
CA ASN A 164 13.63 -16.35 8.59
C ASN A 164 14.70 -17.46 8.68
N PHE A 165 15.57 -17.58 7.69
CA PHE A 165 16.73 -18.47 7.77
C PHE A 165 17.67 -18.06 8.91
N GLU A 166 18.02 -16.76 8.98
CA GLU A 166 18.85 -16.22 10.06
C GLU A 166 18.16 -16.30 11.43
N PHE A 167 16.83 -16.16 11.48
CA PHE A 167 16.04 -16.38 12.69
C PHE A 167 16.22 -17.83 13.20
N PHE A 168 16.04 -18.84 12.36
CA PHE A 168 16.20 -20.24 12.78
C PHE A 168 17.63 -20.55 13.21
N LYS A 169 18.65 -20.06 12.48
CA LYS A 169 20.07 -20.21 12.86
C LYS A 169 20.36 -19.71 14.28
N LYS A 170 19.76 -18.58 14.68
CA LYS A 170 19.92 -18.01 16.02
C LYS A 170 19.20 -18.80 17.11
N LYS A 171 18.16 -19.56 16.76
CA LYS A 171 17.32 -20.29 17.71
C LYS A 171 17.77 -21.73 17.94
N ILE A 172 18.45 -22.35 16.98
CA ILE A 172 18.97 -23.72 17.09
C ILE A 172 20.27 -23.71 17.91
N ASN A 173 20.38 -24.64 18.86
CA ASN A 173 21.56 -24.84 19.70
C ASN A 173 21.68 -26.31 20.13
N THR A 174 22.76 -26.63 20.85
CA THR A 174 23.05 -27.99 21.35
C THR A 174 21.96 -28.53 22.27
N ASP A 175 21.26 -27.67 22.99
CA ASP A 175 20.27 -28.09 24.00
C ASP A 175 18.93 -28.47 23.36
N ASN A 176 18.62 -27.95 22.17
CA ASN A 176 17.32 -28.13 21.53
C ASN A 176 17.35 -28.94 20.23
N ILE A 177 18.52 -29.24 19.65
CA ILE A 177 18.63 -29.91 18.36
C ILE A 177 17.95 -31.29 18.32
N GLU A 178 18.12 -32.09 19.38
CA GLU A 178 17.48 -33.42 19.48
C GLU A 178 15.96 -33.30 19.63
N ILE A 179 15.50 -32.34 20.44
CA ILE A 179 14.08 -32.04 20.64
C ILE A 179 13.45 -31.59 19.32
N LEU A 180 14.12 -30.71 18.56
CA LEU A 180 13.66 -30.23 17.26
C LEU A 180 13.50 -31.38 16.27
N PHE A 181 14.48 -32.28 16.19
CA PHE A 181 14.40 -33.43 15.29
C PHE A 181 13.27 -34.38 15.69
N ASN A 182 13.11 -34.66 16.99
CA ASN A 182 12.00 -35.45 17.50
C ASN A 182 10.64 -34.80 17.18
N GLY A 183 10.54 -33.48 17.31
CA GLY A 183 9.36 -32.70 16.98
C GLY A 183 9.03 -32.75 15.48
N LEU A 184 10.03 -32.58 14.61
CA LEU A 184 9.87 -32.65 13.15
C LEU A 184 9.34 -34.02 12.68
N ASN A 185 9.83 -35.11 13.28
CA ASN A 185 9.34 -36.48 12.99
C ASN A 185 7.87 -36.71 13.40
N LYS A 186 7.34 -35.89 14.31
CA LYS A 186 5.97 -35.95 14.82
C LYS A 186 5.01 -35.00 14.08
N LEU A 187 5.48 -34.24 13.10
CA LEU A 187 4.63 -33.35 12.31
C LEU A 187 3.81 -34.14 11.29
N LEU A 188 2.51 -33.86 11.27
CA LEU A 188 1.53 -34.47 10.39
C LEU A 188 0.90 -33.43 9.47
N ILE A 189 0.72 -33.83 8.23
CA ILE A 189 -0.03 -33.10 7.22
C ILE A 189 -1.23 -33.92 6.74
N ILE A 190 -2.26 -33.23 6.27
CA ILE A 190 -3.25 -33.81 5.35
C ILE A 190 -2.76 -33.52 3.94
N PHE A 191 -2.38 -34.55 3.20
CA PHE A 191 -2.08 -34.38 1.79
C PHE A 191 -3.37 -34.48 0.98
N VAL A 192 -3.42 -33.71 -0.10
CA VAL A 192 -4.51 -33.74 -1.07
C VAL A 192 -3.88 -33.74 -2.46
N ALA A 193 -3.96 -34.87 -3.15
CA ALA A 193 -3.52 -35.03 -4.53
C ALA A 193 -4.70 -34.77 -5.48
N LEU A 194 -4.55 -33.73 -6.31
CA LEU A 194 -5.52 -33.37 -7.33
C LEU A 194 -5.24 -34.12 -8.63
N GLU A 195 -6.31 -34.60 -9.25
CA GLU A 195 -6.28 -35.28 -10.54
C GLU A 195 -6.52 -34.31 -11.69
N HIS A 196 -5.61 -34.32 -12.66
CA HIS A 196 -5.74 -33.55 -13.89
C HIS A 196 -7.05 -33.85 -14.62
N ASN A 197 -7.75 -32.80 -15.05
CA ASN A 197 -9.01 -32.84 -15.80
C ASN A 197 -10.23 -33.37 -15.01
N ILE A 198 -10.07 -33.75 -13.74
CA ILE A 198 -11.18 -34.18 -12.88
C ILE A 198 -11.41 -33.12 -11.81
N ASP A 199 -10.35 -32.79 -11.07
CA ASP A 199 -10.40 -31.79 -10.02
C ASP A 199 -10.15 -30.41 -10.63
N ASN A 200 -10.91 -29.40 -10.20
CA ASN A 200 -10.67 -28.01 -10.59
C ASN A 200 -9.79 -27.35 -9.52
N PRO A 201 -8.48 -27.13 -9.78
CA PRO A 201 -7.54 -26.60 -8.77
C PRO A 201 -7.96 -25.23 -8.24
N GLN A 202 -8.60 -24.41 -9.09
CA GLN A 202 -9.04 -23.08 -8.73
C GLN A 202 -10.19 -23.11 -7.70
N LEU A 203 -11.21 -23.94 -7.91
CA LEU A 203 -12.33 -24.06 -6.96
C LEU A 203 -11.86 -24.62 -5.60
N ILE A 204 -10.92 -25.56 -5.64
CA ILE A 204 -10.33 -26.16 -4.44
C ILE A 204 -9.48 -25.13 -3.69
N PHE A 205 -8.66 -24.36 -4.40
CA PHE A 205 -7.89 -23.26 -3.84
C PHE A 205 -8.78 -22.20 -3.18
N GLU A 206 -9.85 -21.75 -3.86
CA GLU A 206 -10.83 -20.80 -3.30
C GLU A 206 -11.46 -21.33 -1.99
N SER A 207 -11.76 -22.63 -1.93
CA SER A 207 -12.39 -23.24 -0.75
C SER A 207 -11.43 -23.37 0.44
N LEU A 208 -10.16 -23.69 0.18
CA LEU A 208 -9.15 -23.93 1.23
C LEU A 208 -8.57 -22.65 1.83
N ASN A 209 -8.48 -21.57 1.06
CA ASN A 209 -7.90 -20.29 1.54
C ASN A 209 -8.74 -19.57 2.60
N SER A 210 -9.93 -20.08 2.93
CA SER A 210 -10.77 -19.56 4.01
C SER A 210 -10.22 -19.80 5.43
N THR A 211 -9.21 -20.67 5.60
CA THR A 211 -8.75 -21.15 6.92
C THR A 211 -7.27 -20.88 7.24
N GLY A 212 -6.64 -19.86 6.65
CA GLY A 212 -5.22 -19.52 6.85
C GLY A 212 -4.92 -18.01 6.81
N LEU A 213 -3.64 -17.64 6.59
CA LEU A 213 -3.26 -16.24 6.37
C LEU A 213 -3.89 -15.74 5.06
N GLU A 214 -4.89 -14.87 5.18
CA GLU A 214 -5.73 -14.41 4.07
C GLU A 214 -4.89 -13.91 2.90
N LEU A 215 -5.30 -14.30 1.69
CA LEU A 215 -4.76 -13.75 0.45
C LEU A 215 -5.34 -12.35 0.22
N SER A 216 -4.53 -11.46 -0.33
CA SER A 216 -5.05 -10.16 -0.79
C SER A 216 -6.06 -10.37 -1.93
N GLN A 217 -6.89 -9.36 -2.21
CA GLN A 217 -7.84 -9.46 -3.33
C GLN A 217 -7.08 -9.58 -4.66
N VAL A 218 -5.95 -8.87 -4.78
CA VAL A 218 -5.02 -8.97 -5.91
C VAL A 218 -4.46 -10.37 -6.06
N ASP A 219 -4.01 -11.02 -4.98
CA ASP A 219 -3.49 -12.39 -5.05
C ASP A 219 -4.55 -13.35 -5.58
N LEU A 220 -5.79 -13.24 -5.10
CA LEU A 220 -6.91 -14.04 -5.60
C LEU A 220 -7.15 -13.80 -7.10
N ILE A 221 -7.05 -12.55 -7.55
CA ILE A 221 -7.22 -12.19 -8.97
C ILE A 221 -6.07 -12.74 -9.82
N ARG A 222 -4.80 -12.60 -9.39
CA ARG A 222 -3.64 -13.17 -10.09
C ARG A 222 -3.80 -14.67 -10.25
N ASN A 223 -4.12 -15.36 -9.16
CA ASN A 223 -4.40 -16.79 -9.17
C ASN A 223 -5.51 -17.13 -10.16
N TYR A 224 -6.62 -16.38 -10.13
CA TYR A 224 -7.76 -16.61 -11.01
C TYR A 224 -7.43 -16.47 -12.49
N ILE A 225 -6.66 -15.43 -12.84
CA ILE A 225 -6.23 -15.13 -14.21
C ILE A 225 -5.31 -16.23 -14.75
N LEU A 226 -4.36 -16.69 -13.94
CA LEU A 226 -3.26 -17.54 -14.42
C LEU A 226 -3.53 -19.04 -14.30
N MET A 227 -4.28 -19.50 -13.28
CA MET A 227 -4.48 -20.94 -13.01
C MET A 227 -5.09 -21.72 -14.19
N GLY A 228 -5.90 -21.07 -15.03
CA GLY A 228 -6.54 -21.70 -16.19
C GLY A 228 -5.68 -21.80 -17.45
N LEU A 229 -4.48 -21.21 -17.45
CA LEU A 229 -3.59 -21.17 -18.61
C LEU A 229 -2.58 -22.34 -18.59
N VAL A 230 -2.01 -22.67 -19.74
CA VAL A 230 -0.88 -23.62 -19.80
C VAL A 230 0.41 -22.96 -19.28
N PRO A 231 1.39 -23.71 -18.73
CA PRO A 231 2.57 -23.12 -18.05
C PRO A 231 3.33 -22.07 -18.86
N GLU A 232 3.55 -22.31 -20.15
CA GLU A 232 4.27 -21.38 -21.03
C GLU A 232 3.50 -20.06 -21.22
N GLU A 233 2.16 -20.11 -21.26
CA GLU A 233 1.31 -18.91 -21.31
C GLU A 233 1.24 -18.20 -19.95
N GLN A 234 1.27 -18.95 -18.84
CA GLN A 234 1.33 -18.37 -17.49
C GLN A 234 2.59 -17.53 -17.32
N GLU A 235 3.76 -18.10 -17.62
CA GLU A 235 5.04 -17.42 -17.50
C GLU A 235 5.11 -16.19 -18.39
N LYS A 236 4.67 -16.32 -19.65
CA LYS A 236 4.66 -15.20 -20.58
C LYS A 236 3.74 -14.07 -20.11
N LEU A 237 2.49 -14.38 -19.76
CA LEU A 237 1.53 -13.36 -19.32
C LEU A 237 1.96 -12.68 -18.02
N TYR A 238 2.57 -13.46 -17.13
CA TYR A 238 3.12 -12.93 -15.89
C TYR A 238 4.31 -12.00 -16.15
N ASN A 239 5.34 -12.47 -16.86
CA ASN A 239 6.58 -11.71 -17.07
C ASN A 239 6.37 -10.48 -17.97
N ASP A 240 5.54 -10.59 -19.01
CA ASP A 240 5.32 -9.50 -19.97
C ASP A 240 4.44 -8.37 -19.40
N PHE A 241 3.55 -8.69 -18.44
CA PHE A 241 2.56 -7.72 -17.95
C PHE A 241 2.45 -7.71 -16.43
N TRP A 242 2.06 -8.83 -15.81
CA TRP A 242 1.67 -8.82 -14.39
C TRP A 242 2.81 -8.44 -13.43
N HIS A 243 4.03 -8.92 -13.69
CA HIS A 243 5.21 -8.58 -12.91
C HIS A 243 5.46 -7.07 -12.89
N GLU A 244 5.32 -6.40 -14.04
CA GLU A 244 5.50 -4.95 -14.12
C GLU A 244 4.43 -4.22 -13.30
N ILE A 245 3.18 -4.71 -13.29
CA ILE A 245 2.13 -4.18 -12.41
C ILE A 245 2.58 -4.31 -10.95
N GLU A 246 3.02 -5.50 -10.51
CA GLU A 246 3.49 -5.72 -9.14
C GLU A 246 4.60 -4.74 -8.75
N THR A 247 5.60 -4.56 -9.62
CA THR A 247 6.69 -3.62 -9.39
C THR A 247 6.21 -2.17 -9.20
N LEU A 248 5.15 -1.74 -9.90
CA LEU A 248 4.56 -0.40 -9.68
C LEU A 248 3.99 -0.22 -8.26
N PHE A 249 3.54 -1.31 -7.63
CA PHE A 249 2.90 -1.28 -6.32
C PHE A 249 3.78 -1.79 -5.16
N GLU A 250 4.99 -2.31 -5.42
CA GLU A 250 5.92 -2.81 -4.37
C GLU A 250 6.17 -1.80 -3.24
N LYS A 251 6.28 -0.51 -3.56
CA LYS A 251 6.49 0.57 -2.56
C LYS A 251 5.19 1.04 -1.88
N ASN A 252 4.04 0.58 -2.34
CA ASN A 252 2.71 1.02 -1.93
C ASN A 252 1.74 -0.17 -1.81
N GLU A 253 2.11 -1.21 -1.05
CA GLU A 253 1.40 -2.50 -1.00
C GLU A 253 -0.13 -2.37 -0.78
N GLY A 254 -0.58 -1.44 0.08
CA GLY A 254 -2.01 -1.21 0.35
C GLY A 254 -2.80 -0.59 -0.81
N ASN A 255 -2.13 -0.06 -1.83
CA ASN A 255 -2.76 0.61 -2.95
C ASN A 255 -3.09 -0.34 -4.11
N PHE A 256 -2.58 -1.58 -4.13
CA PHE A 256 -2.85 -2.51 -5.23
C PHE A 256 -4.31 -2.98 -5.21
N ASP A 257 -4.82 -3.44 -4.07
CA ASP A 257 -6.24 -3.79 -3.90
C ASP A 257 -7.16 -2.59 -4.22
N LYS A 258 -6.73 -1.38 -3.83
CA LYS A 258 -7.43 -0.14 -4.15
C LYS A 258 -7.45 0.13 -5.65
N PHE A 259 -6.31 -0.01 -6.34
CA PHE A 259 -6.24 0.15 -7.79
C PHE A 259 -7.22 -0.77 -8.50
N ILE A 260 -7.25 -2.06 -8.14
CA ILE A 260 -8.20 -3.01 -8.76
C ILE A 260 -9.65 -2.58 -8.51
N ARG A 261 -9.96 -2.11 -7.31
CA ARG A 261 -11.29 -1.58 -6.98
C ARG A 261 -11.65 -0.37 -7.86
N ASP A 262 -10.71 0.53 -8.07
CA ASP A 262 -10.90 1.73 -8.89
C ASP A 262 -11.00 1.36 -10.38
N TYR A 263 -10.20 0.39 -10.85
CA TYR A 263 -10.29 -0.22 -12.17
C TYR A 263 -11.67 -0.83 -12.42
N LEU A 264 -12.18 -1.65 -11.51
CA LEU A 264 -13.52 -2.23 -11.62
C LEU A 264 -14.62 -1.15 -11.60
N THR A 265 -14.43 -0.08 -10.82
CA THR A 265 -15.35 1.06 -10.82
C THR A 265 -15.41 1.69 -12.20
N VAL A 266 -14.25 1.89 -12.84
CA VAL A 266 -14.14 2.45 -14.20
C VAL A 266 -14.78 1.54 -15.27
N LYS A 267 -14.69 0.22 -15.09
CA LYS A 267 -15.18 -0.76 -16.08
C LYS A 267 -16.65 -1.13 -15.92
N THR A 268 -17.21 -0.95 -14.73
CA THR A 268 -18.58 -1.41 -14.42
C THR A 268 -19.52 -0.29 -13.96
N ASP A 269 -19.02 0.94 -13.83
CA ASP A 269 -19.72 2.10 -13.26
C ASP A 269 -20.27 1.87 -11.83
N LYS A 270 -19.79 0.83 -11.15
CA LYS A 270 -20.21 0.42 -9.81
C LYS A 270 -19.00 0.32 -8.91
N VAL A 271 -19.06 0.97 -7.76
CA VAL A 271 -17.99 0.94 -6.76
C VAL A 271 -18.09 -0.37 -5.95
N PRO A 272 -17.15 -1.31 -6.09
CA PRO A 272 -17.16 -2.54 -5.30
C PRO A 272 -16.89 -2.26 -3.83
N VAL A 273 -17.38 -3.14 -2.95
CA VAL A 273 -16.93 -3.19 -1.55
C VAL A 273 -15.61 -3.96 -1.52
N PHE A 274 -14.64 -3.52 -0.71
CA PHE A 274 -13.29 -4.13 -0.68
C PHE A 274 -13.29 -5.66 -0.57
N ARG A 275 -14.06 -6.22 0.37
CA ARG A 275 -14.17 -7.69 0.55
C ARG A 275 -14.77 -8.45 -0.65
N ASN A 276 -15.46 -7.74 -1.56
CA ASN A 276 -16.13 -8.33 -2.71
C ASN A 276 -15.36 -8.14 -4.02
N ILE A 277 -14.20 -7.44 -4.01
CA ILE A 277 -13.42 -7.11 -5.21
C ILE A 277 -13.21 -8.35 -6.09
N TYR A 278 -12.75 -9.45 -5.49
CA TYR A 278 -12.53 -10.70 -6.21
C TYR A 278 -13.81 -11.24 -6.87
N SER A 279 -14.91 -11.28 -6.11
CA SER A 279 -16.19 -11.80 -6.61
C SER A 279 -16.78 -10.96 -7.74
N ASP A 280 -16.60 -9.64 -7.67
CA ASP A 280 -17.08 -8.71 -8.71
C ASP A 280 -16.15 -8.72 -9.93
N PHE A 281 -14.83 -8.89 -9.72
CA PHE A 281 -13.86 -9.13 -10.79
C PHE A 281 -14.19 -10.39 -11.59
N LYS A 282 -14.50 -11.51 -10.92
CA LYS A 282 -14.88 -12.78 -11.57
C LYS A 282 -16.11 -12.63 -12.47
N LYS A 283 -17.12 -11.88 -12.00
CA LYS A 283 -18.31 -11.57 -12.82
C LYS A 283 -17.98 -10.71 -14.03
N TYR A 284 -17.16 -9.68 -13.85
CA TYR A 284 -16.74 -8.77 -14.92
C TYR A 284 -15.89 -9.49 -15.98
N SER A 285 -14.94 -10.32 -15.55
CA SER A 285 -13.98 -11.00 -16.43
C SER A 285 -14.53 -12.22 -17.17
N ALA A 286 -15.70 -12.75 -16.78
CA ALA A 286 -16.22 -14.03 -17.26
C ALA A 286 -16.37 -14.16 -18.79
N GLN A 287 -16.53 -13.04 -19.51
CA GLN A 287 -16.70 -13.02 -20.98
C GLN A 287 -15.55 -12.32 -21.71
N ILE A 288 -14.47 -11.98 -21.01
CA ILE A 288 -13.34 -11.24 -21.56
C ILE A 288 -12.19 -12.22 -21.77
N ASP A 289 -11.52 -12.13 -22.91
CA ASP A 289 -10.29 -12.87 -23.14
C ASP A 289 -9.24 -12.50 -22.09
N VAL A 290 -8.60 -13.51 -21.48
CA VAL A 290 -7.68 -13.32 -20.35
C VAL A 290 -6.48 -12.46 -20.73
N LYS A 291 -5.95 -12.60 -21.95
CA LYS A 291 -4.78 -11.84 -22.40
C LYS A 291 -5.14 -10.37 -22.61
N GLU A 292 -6.30 -10.10 -23.22
CA GLU A 292 -6.79 -8.73 -23.39
C GLU A 292 -7.16 -8.08 -22.05
N LEU A 293 -7.72 -8.85 -21.12
CA LEU A 293 -8.01 -8.39 -19.76
C LEU A 293 -6.74 -7.95 -19.03
N VAL A 294 -5.69 -8.78 -19.02
CA VAL A 294 -4.43 -8.44 -18.33
C VAL A 294 -3.74 -7.23 -18.98
N LYS A 295 -3.72 -7.13 -20.31
CA LYS A 295 -3.19 -5.94 -21.01
C LYS A 295 -3.94 -4.66 -20.62
N ASP A 296 -5.27 -4.75 -20.49
CA ASP A 296 -6.07 -3.61 -20.08
C ASP A 296 -5.84 -3.26 -18.60
N ILE A 297 -5.75 -4.23 -17.68
CA ILE A 297 -5.38 -3.98 -16.29
C ILE A 297 -3.99 -3.32 -16.23
N HIS A 298 -3.01 -3.85 -16.98
CA HIS A 298 -1.66 -3.31 -17.07
C HIS A 298 -1.66 -1.85 -17.52
N LYS A 299 -2.35 -1.54 -18.63
CA LYS A 299 -2.54 -0.16 -19.11
C LYS A 299 -3.09 0.77 -18.02
N TYR A 300 -4.11 0.33 -17.28
CA TYR A 300 -4.71 1.14 -16.22
C TYR A 300 -3.85 1.24 -14.96
N ALA A 301 -2.98 0.26 -14.68
CA ALA A 301 -2.00 0.34 -13.61
C ALA A 301 -1.00 1.48 -13.86
N PHE A 302 -0.56 1.65 -15.12
CA PHE A 302 0.25 2.81 -15.51
C PHE A 302 -0.49 4.14 -15.33
N TYR A 303 -1.77 4.20 -15.72
CA TYR A 303 -2.58 5.40 -15.52
C TYR A 303 -2.71 5.74 -14.03
N PHE A 304 -2.96 4.73 -13.21
CA PHE A 304 -3.02 4.89 -11.75
C PHE A 304 -1.69 5.38 -11.19
N ASN A 305 -0.56 4.82 -11.63
CA ASN A 305 0.77 5.24 -11.22
C ASN A 305 1.05 6.72 -11.56
N SER A 306 0.67 7.17 -12.76
CA SER A 306 0.78 8.58 -13.14
C SER A 306 -0.10 9.51 -12.31
N ILE A 307 -1.31 9.07 -11.96
CA ILE A 307 -2.27 9.85 -11.17
C ILE A 307 -1.87 9.91 -9.70
N ALA A 308 -1.58 8.77 -9.07
CA ALA A 308 -1.47 8.62 -7.62
C ALA A 308 -0.04 8.65 -7.08
N PHE A 309 0.96 8.29 -7.89
CA PHE A 309 2.36 8.12 -7.46
C PHE A 309 3.33 9.09 -8.13
N GLY A 310 2.83 10.16 -8.76
CA GLY A 310 3.67 11.23 -9.31
C GLY A 310 4.49 10.82 -10.54
N ALA A 311 4.09 9.76 -11.24
CA ALA A 311 4.75 9.25 -12.44
C ALA A 311 4.28 9.94 -13.74
N GLU A 312 3.51 11.02 -13.66
CA GLU A 312 3.14 11.81 -14.84
C GLU A 312 4.36 12.52 -15.44
N GLU A 313 4.48 12.48 -16.77
CA GLU A 313 5.62 13.07 -17.49
C GLU A 313 5.38 14.54 -17.85
N ASN A 314 4.13 14.92 -18.16
CA ASN A 314 3.81 16.31 -18.47
C ASN A 314 3.91 17.17 -17.19
N PRO A 315 4.83 18.16 -17.12
CA PRO A 315 5.08 18.89 -15.87
C PRO A 315 3.86 19.64 -15.33
N LYS A 316 3.03 20.19 -16.23
CA LYS A 316 1.85 20.96 -15.87
C LYS A 316 0.74 20.07 -15.30
N LEU A 317 0.53 18.91 -15.91
CA LEU A 317 -0.44 17.94 -15.44
C LEU A 317 0.03 17.28 -14.14
N LYS A 318 1.33 16.95 -14.05
CA LYS A 318 1.97 16.45 -12.83
C LYS A 318 1.76 17.39 -11.65
N GLU A 319 2.06 18.68 -11.80
CA GLU A 319 1.83 19.67 -10.72
C GLU A 319 0.35 19.70 -10.29
N SER A 320 -0.58 19.57 -11.23
CA SER A 320 -2.01 19.55 -10.94
C SER A 320 -2.45 18.28 -10.20
N LEU A 321 -1.96 17.10 -10.61
CA LEU A 321 -2.26 15.82 -9.96
C LEU A 321 -1.62 15.73 -8.58
N ASP A 322 -0.35 16.12 -8.43
CA ASP A 322 0.35 16.16 -7.14
C ASP A 322 -0.37 17.09 -6.16
N SER A 323 -0.85 18.23 -6.65
CA SER A 323 -1.67 19.16 -5.89
C SER A 323 -2.98 18.51 -5.41
N LEU A 324 -3.71 17.80 -6.26
CA LEU A 324 -4.92 17.08 -5.86
C LEU A 324 -4.62 15.99 -4.82
N ASN A 325 -3.55 15.22 -5.02
CA ASN A 325 -3.12 14.16 -4.11
C ASN A 325 -2.74 14.70 -2.72
N SER A 326 -2.14 15.88 -2.67
CA SER A 326 -1.78 16.53 -1.40
C SER A 326 -3.01 16.91 -0.54
N LEU A 327 -4.18 17.09 -1.17
CA LEU A 327 -5.46 17.29 -0.46
C LEU A 327 -5.96 15.98 0.19
N GLY A 328 -5.53 14.80 -0.28
CA GLY A 328 -5.73 13.51 0.39
C GLY A 328 -7.12 12.88 0.26
N TYR A 329 -7.77 13.05 -0.89
CA TYR A 329 -9.10 12.49 -1.21
C TYR A 329 -9.03 11.47 -2.36
N ASP A 330 -8.57 10.26 -2.06
CA ASP A 330 -8.39 9.18 -3.06
C ASP A 330 -9.73 8.66 -3.67
N VAL A 331 -10.86 9.17 -3.17
CA VAL A 331 -12.21 8.92 -3.71
C VAL A 331 -12.41 9.50 -5.12
N THR A 332 -11.50 10.37 -5.57
CA THR A 332 -11.49 10.94 -6.92
C THR A 332 -10.86 10.02 -7.96
N ASP A 333 -10.10 9.01 -7.53
CA ASP A 333 -9.20 8.28 -8.41
C ASP A 333 -9.92 7.54 -9.55
N PRO A 334 -11.08 6.88 -9.34
CA PRO A 334 -11.84 6.30 -10.45
C PRO A 334 -12.25 7.35 -11.50
N PHE A 335 -12.66 8.54 -11.06
CA PHE A 335 -13.02 9.64 -11.95
C PHE A 335 -11.79 10.16 -12.71
N MET A 336 -10.64 10.28 -12.03
CA MET A 336 -9.38 10.68 -12.67
C MET A 336 -8.87 9.64 -13.66
N LEU A 337 -9.03 8.34 -13.39
CA LEU A 337 -8.67 7.26 -14.31
C LEU A 337 -9.44 7.33 -15.63
N HIS A 338 -10.74 7.64 -15.58
CA HIS A 338 -11.52 7.85 -16.80
C HIS A 338 -11.01 9.04 -17.63
N LEU A 339 -10.78 10.18 -16.98
CA LEU A 339 -10.29 11.38 -17.65
C LEU A 339 -8.87 11.18 -18.19
N TYR A 340 -8.03 10.46 -17.46
CA TYR A 340 -6.67 10.17 -17.88
C TYR A 340 -6.63 9.24 -19.10
N ARG A 341 -7.55 8.26 -19.19
CA ARG A 341 -7.75 7.48 -20.41
C ARG A 341 -8.11 8.40 -21.57
N ASP A 342 -9.09 9.29 -21.39
CA ASP A 342 -9.53 10.20 -22.46
C ASP A 342 -8.40 11.16 -22.88
N TYR A 343 -7.55 11.59 -21.95
CA TYR A 343 -6.33 12.35 -22.22
C TYR A 343 -5.33 11.55 -23.07
N LYS A 344 -5.02 10.30 -22.69
CA LYS A 344 -4.11 9.44 -23.47
C LYS A 344 -4.66 9.04 -24.83
N GLU A 345 -5.98 9.05 -25.00
CA GLU A 345 -6.66 8.85 -26.29
C GLU A 345 -6.81 10.15 -27.10
N ASN A 346 -6.19 11.26 -26.67
CA ASN A 346 -6.25 12.58 -27.30
C ASN A 346 -7.66 13.19 -27.42
N LYS A 347 -8.59 12.76 -26.56
CA LYS A 347 -9.96 13.31 -26.47
C LYS A 347 -10.06 14.47 -25.47
N LEU A 348 -9.12 14.55 -24.53
CA LEU A 348 -9.04 15.60 -23.51
C LEU A 348 -7.68 16.31 -23.61
N SER A 349 -7.69 17.64 -23.70
CA SER A 349 -6.45 18.43 -23.72
C SER A 349 -5.81 18.52 -22.34
N THR A 350 -4.49 18.71 -22.28
CA THR A 350 -3.79 18.94 -20.99
C THR A 350 -4.36 20.13 -20.23
N ASP A 351 -4.70 21.22 -20.93
CA ASP A 351 -5.21 22.44 -20.31
C ASP A 351 -6.59 22.24 -19.70
N ASP A 352 -7.49 21.57 -20.43
CA ASP A 352 -8.82 21.24 -19.92
C ASP A 352 -8.74 20.27 -18.75
N PHE A 353 -7.82 19.29 -18.79
CA PHE A 353 -7.64 18.35 -17.70
C PHE A 353 -7.16 19.05 -16.43
N CYS A 354 -6.15 19.92 -16.53
CA CYS A 354 -5.68 20.73 -15.40
C CYS A 354 -6.79 21.62 -14.83
N GLU A 355 -7.64 22.20 -15.67
CA GLU A 355 -8.80 22.97 -15.20
C GLU A 355 -9.85 22.07 -14.51
N ILE A 356 -10.13 20.87 -15.02
CA ILE A 356 -11.02 19.90 -14.34
C ILE A 356 -10.47 19.53 -12.96
N ILE A 357 -9.17 19.27 -12.84
CA ILE A 357 -8.50 18.98 -11.56
C ILE A 357 -8.66 20.16 -10.60
N LYS A 358 -8.42 21.39 -11.06
CA LYS A 358 -8.60 22.61 -10.26
C LYS A 358 -10.02 22.81 -9.75
N TYR A 359 -11.04 22.53 -10.57
CA TYR A 359 -12.43 22.57 -10.11
C TYR A 359 -12.78 21.42 -9.17
N THR A 360 -12.14 20.25 -9.34
CA THR A 360 -12.25 19.12 -8.40
C THR A 360 -11.68 19.49 -7.03
N GLU A 361 -10.48 20.09 -6.98
CA GLU A 361 -9.89 20.62 -5.75
C GLU A 361 -10.79 21.67 -5.09
N SER A 362 -11.31 22.60 -5.88
CA SER A 362 -12.23 23.62 -5.38
C SER A 362 -13.50 22.99 -4.79
N TYR A 363 -14.08 22.01 -5.46
CA TYR A 363 -15.27 21.31 -5.00
C TYR A 363 -15.02 20.59 -3.66
N LEU A 364 -13.93 19.84 -3.55
CA LEU A 364 -13.54 19.14 -2.33
C LEU A 364 -13.28 20.10 -1.17
N LEU A 365 -12.49 21.15 -1.40
CA LEU A 365 -12.15 22.09 -0.33
C LEU A 365 -13.36 22.92 0.11
N ARG A 366 -14.18 23.41 -0.83
CA ARG A 366 -15.40 24.14 -0.47
C ARG A 366 -16.32 23.31 0.41
N ARG A 367 -16.48 22.03 0.08
CA ARG A 367 -17.23 21.07 0.92
C ARG A 367 -16.60 20.88 2.30
N LEU A 368 -15.28 20.75 2.38
CA LEU A 368 -14.56 20.64 3.65
C LEU A 368 -14.78 21.87 4.55
N ILE A 369 -14.68 23.07 3.99
CA ILE A 369 -14.85 24.32 4.73
C ILE A 369 -16.29 24.50 5.19
N CYS A 370 -17.27 24.12 4.36
CA CYS A 370 -18.69 24.19 4.70
C CYS A 370 -19.20 22.97 5.48
N SER A 371 -18.31 22.13 6.02
CA SER A 371 -18.64 20.95 6.82
C SER A 371 -19.60 19.96 6.15
N ILE A 372 -19.55 19.82 4.82
CA ILE A 372 -20.40 18.88 4.10
C ILE A 372 -19.80 17.47 4.24
N PRO A 373 -20.56 16.47 4.72
CA PRO A 373 -20.06 15.11 4.92
C PRO A 373 -19.47 14.48 3.65
N THR A 374 -18.40 13.71 3.81
CA THR A 374 -17.65 13.04 2.74
C THR A 374 -18.12 11.63 2.30
N PRO A 375 -18.92 10.84 3.06
CA PRO A 375 -19.26 9.46 2.67
C PRO A 375 -19.91 9.32 1.29
N SER A 376 -20.57 10.38 0.82
CA SER A 376 -21.20 10.43 -0.50
C SER A 376 -20.23 10.61 -1.67
N LEU A 377 -18.97 11.03 -1.42
CA LEU A 377 -18.02 11.39 -2.46
C LEU A 377 -17.74 10.23 -3.43
N ASN A 378 -17.54 9.02 -2.91
CA ASN A 378 -17.30 7.81 -3.73
C ASN A 378 -18.39 7.62 -4.80
N LYS A 379 -19.67 7.62 -4.39
CA LYS A 379 -20.80 7.48 -5.31
C LYS A 379 -20.95 8.69 -6.23
N THR A 380 -20.63 9.87 -5.71
CA THR A 380 -20.74 11.12 -6.47
C THR A 380 -19.75 11.14 -7.62
N PHE A 381 -18.47 10.84 -7.38
CA PHE A 381 -17.44 10.81 -8.42
C PHE A 381 -17.59 9.63 -9.38
N ALA A 382 -17.94 8.44 -8.88
CA ALA A 382 -18.21 7.30 -9.75
C ALA A 382 -19.32 7.60 -10.77
N GLY A 383 -20.41 8.25 -10.34
CA GLY A 383 -21.51 8.64 -11.24
C GLY A 383 -21.28 9.94 -12.03
N MET A 384 -20.23 10.72 -11.72
CA MET A 384 -19.94 11.97 -12.41
C MET A 384 -19.42 11.73 -13.82
N TYR A 385 -18.58 10.71 -14.02
CA TYR A 385 -18.01 10.45 -15.35
C TYR A 385 -19.09 10.12 -16.39
N VAL A 386 -20.11 9.33 -16.01
CA VAL A 386 -21.25 8.97 -16.88
C VAL A 386 -22.00 10.21 -17.40
N GLN A 387 -21.94 11.34 -16.69
CA GLN A 387 -22.61 12.59 -17.07
C GLN A 387 -21.73 13.50 -17.96
N ILE A 388 -20.45 13.16 -18.14
CA ILE A 388 -19.52 13.94 -18.95
C ILE A 388 -19.86 13.78 -20.43
N ASP A 389 -19.92 14.91 -21.14
CA ASP A 389 -19.96 14.93 -22.59
C ASP A 389 -18.53 14.84 -23.14
N ASN A 390 -18.23 13.76 -23.84
CA ASN A 390 -16.90 13.47 -24.41
C ASN A 390 -16.47 14.44 -25.52
N THR A 391 -17.37 15.30 -26.01
CA THR A 391 -17.02 16.38 -26.94
C THR A 391 -16.72 17.70 -26.23
N SER A 392 -17.06 17.81 -24.94
CA SER A 392 -16.97 19.04 -24.17
C SER A 392 -16.70 18.80 -22.67
N HIS A 393 -15.66 18.03 -22.35
CA HIS A 393 -15.35 17.57 -20.98
C HIS A 393 -15.37 18.69 -19.92
N LEU A 394 -14.65 19.79 -20.16
CA LEU A 394 -14.55 20.88 -19.18
C LEU A 394 -15.89 21.59 -18.96
N SER A 395 -16.58 21.94 -20.05
CA SER A 395 -17.87 22.67 -19.99
C SER A 395 -18.96 21.82 -19.34
N SER A 396 -19.04 20.53 -19.71
CA SER A 396 -19.97 19.59 -19.09
C SER A 396 -19.65 19.36 -17.61
N TYR A 397 -18.37 19.22 -17.24
CA TYR A 397 -17.96 19.09 -15.84
C TYR A 397 -18.38 20.30 -14.99
N LYS A 398 -18.18 21.53 -15.49
CA LYS A 398 -18.64 22.76 -14.82
C LYS A 398 -20.16 22.75 -14.63
N ALA A 399 -20.91 22.36 -15.66
CA ALA A 399 -22.37 22.26 -15.57
C ALA A 399 -22.82 21.22 -14.53
N ILE A 400 -22.15 20.06 -14.48
CA ILE A 400 -22.41 19.01 -13.50
C ILE A 400 -22.21 19.55 -12.08
N LEU A 401 -21.09 20.21 -11.79
CA LEU A 401 -20.81 20.78 -10.47
C LEU A 401 -21.87 21.80 -10.03
N ARG A 402 -22.36 22.63 -10.95
CA ARG A 402 -23.44 23.61 -10.68
C ARG A 402 -24.80 22.94 -10.45
N SER A 403 -25.05 21.81 -11.10
CA SER A 403 -26.32 21.07 -11.00
C SER A 403 -26.47 20.22 -9.73
N LYS A 404 -25.37 19.92 -9.01
CA LYS A 404 -25.47 19.08 -7.81
C LYS A 404 -26.17 19.82 -6.67
N GLU A 405 -27.07 19.12 -5.99
CA GLU A 405 -27.87 19.64 -4.88
C GLU A 405 -27.59 18.91 -3.56
N ASN A 406 -28.19 19.40 -2.47
CA ASN A 406 -28.17 18.78 -1.14
C ASN A 406 -26.74 18.44 -0.67
N TYR A 407 -26.48 17.19 -0.29
CA TYR A 407 -25.19 16.71 0.21
C TYR A 407 -24.13 16.54 -0.90
N GLN A 408 -24.51 16.65 -2.18
CA GLN A 408 -23.60 16.60 -3.33
C GLN A 408 -23.25 17.98 -3.87
N ARG A 409 -23.91 19.04 -3.38
CA ARG A 409 -23.74 20.39 -3.94
C ARG A 409 -22.32 20.92 -3.81
N MET A 410 -21.97 21.82 -4.73
CA MET A 410 -20.81 22.69 -4.59
C MET A 410 -21.21 23.98 -3.85
N PRO A 411 -20.61 24.30 -2.70
CA PRO A 411 -20.91 25.54 -2.00
C PRO A 411 -20.63 26.79 -2.85
N SER A 412 -21.61 27.71 -2.88
CA SER A 412 -21.49 28.99 -3.58
C SER A 412 -20.38 29.87 -2.99
N ASN A 413 -19.96 30.91 -3.72
CA ASN A 413 -19.02 31.91 -3.17
C ASN A 413 -19.50 32.52 -1.85
N ARG A 414 -20.79 32.82 -1.74
CA ARG A 414 -21.36 33.40 -0.51
C ARG A 414 -21.25 32.45 0.68
N GLU A 415 -21.66 31.20 0.49
CA GLU A 415 -21.63 30.15 1.53
C GLU A 415 -20.19 29.84 1.95
N PHE A 416 -19.31 29.64 0.96
CA PHE A 416 -17.90 29.32 1.18
C PHE A 416 -17.20 30.43 1.98
N VAL A 417 -17.35 31.70 1.59
CA VAL A 417 -16.72 32.83 2.27
C VAL A 417 -17.24 32.99 3.70
N ALA A 418 -18.54 32.83 3.93
CA ALA A 418 -19.12 32.92 5.26
C ALA A 418 -18.51 31.88 6.21
N ASN A 419 -18.42 30.62 5.77
CA ASN A 419 -17.85 29.53 6.57
C ASN A 419 -16.33 29.65 6.71
N PHE A 420 -15.62 30.06 5.65
CA PHE A 420 -14.16 30.16 5.67
C PHE A 420 -13.63 31.12 6.75
N ARG A 421 -14.34 32.23 6.99
CA ARG A 421 -13.97 33.23 8.01
C ARG A 421 -13.93 32.69 9.44
N GLN A 422 -14.76 31.70 9.73
CA GLN A 422 -14.96 31.16 11.08
C GLN A 422 -14.47 29.71 11.20
N ARG A 423 -13.91 29.15 10.13
CA ARG A 423 -13.51 27.74 10.12
C ARG A 423 -12.32 27.54 11.03
N ASP A 424 -12.44 26.57 11.93
CA ASP A 424 -11.30 25.98 12.63
C ASP A 424 -10.43 25.23 11.61
N ILE A 425 -9.38 25.89 11.13
CA ILE A 425 -8.44 25.32 10.16
C ILE A 425 -7.36 24.50 10.87
N TYR A 426 -7.00 24.88 12.10
CA TYR A 426 -5.96 24.22 12.87
C TYR A 426 -6.28 22.74 13.15
N ASN A 427 -7.53 22.45 13.50
CA ASN A 427 -7.98 21.10 13.86
C ASN A 427 -8.47 20.27 12.67
N LEU A 428 -8.29 20.73 11.43
CA LEU A 428 -8.50 19.90 10.24
C LEU A 428 -7.47 18.76 10.20
N ARG A 429 -7.81 17.68 9.49
CA ARG A 429 -6.87 16.60 9.18
C ARG A 429 -5.58 17.21 8.58
N SER A 430 -4.41 16.75 9.04
CA SER A 430 -3.11 17.34 8.66
C SER A 430 -2.98 17.60 7.17
N LYS A 431 -3.19 16.59 6.31
CA LYS A 431 -3.15 16.73 4.84
C LYS A 431 -3.96 17.92 4.32
N ASN A 432 -5.19 18.10 4.81
CA ASN A 432 -6.07 19.18 4.37
C ASN A 432 -5.57 20.55 4.82
N ARG A 433 -5.09 20.63 6.06
CA ARG A 433 -4.54 21.85 6.65
C ARG A 433 -3.24 22.26 5.94
N ASP A 434 -2.34 21.30 5.75
CA ASP A 434 -1.04 21.49 5.11
C ASP A 434 -1.23 21.92 3.65
N TYR A 435 -2.18 21.31 2.92
CA TYR A 435 -2.60 21.76 1.59
C TYR A 435 -3.06 23.22 1.57
N ILE A 436 -3.89 23.66 2.53
CA ILE A 436 -4.39 25.04 2.58
C ILE A 436 -3.22 26.03 2.75
N PHE A 437 -2.29 25.73 3.67
CA PHE A 437 -1.13 26.59 3.90
C PHE A 437 -0.18 26.59 2.71
N ASP A 438 0.07 25.44 2.09
CA ASP A 438 0.89 25.33 0.87
C ASP A 438 0.29 26.20 -0.24
N LYS A 439 -1.02 26.06 -0.50
CA LYS A 439 -1.70 26.87 -1.50
C LYS A 439 -1.59 28.36 -1.19
N PHE A 440 -1.78 28.79 0.05
CA PHE A 440 -1.64 30.21 0.36
C PHE A 440 -0.20 30.72 0.26
N GLU A 441 0.80 29.93 0.62
CA GLU A 441 2.21 30.34 0.49
C GLU A 441 2.64 30.38 -0.98
N ASN A 442 2.34 29.31 -1.73
CA ASN A 442 2.92 29.06 -3.05
C ASN A 442 2.06 29.51 -4.23
N TRP A 443 0.83 30.00 -3.99
CA TRP A 443 -0.04 30.48 -5.08
C TRP A 443 0.55 31.68 -5.81
N GLY A 444 0.59 31.58 -7.14
CA GLY A 444 1.09 32.61 -8.05
C GLY A 444 2.60 32.85 -7.98
N SER A 445 3.35 32.06 -7.21
CA SER A 445 4.82 32.16 -7.16
C SER A 445 5.46 31.14 -8.10
N LYS A 446 6.49 31.58 -8.82
CA LYS A 446 7.43 30.68 -9.53
C LYS A 446 8.50 30.13 -8.59
N GLU A 447 8.79 30.85 -7.52
CA GLU A 447 9.70 30.44 -6.45
C GLU A 447 8.87 29.78 -5.35
N LYS A 448 8.89 28.45 -5.31
CA LYS A 448 8.08 27.66 -4.38
C LYS A 448 8.85 27.48 -3.07
N THR A 449 8.20 27.75 -1.95
CA THR A 449 8.70 27.50 -0.61
C THR A 449 8.26 26.11 -0.16
N ASN A 450 9.20 25.25 0.24
CA ASN A 450 8.85 23.97 0.85
C ASN A 450 8.36 24.18 2.28
N ILE A 451 7.06 24.04 2.51
CA ILE A 451 6.46 24.27 3.83
C ILE A 451 6.62 23.12 4.83
N GLN A 452 7.16 21.96 4.41
CA GLN A 452 7.23 20.76 5.27
C GLN A 452 8.10 20.92 6.51
N ASN A 453 9.09 21.83 6.46
CA ASN A 453 9.99 22.11 7.58
C ASN A 453 9.43 23.15 8.55
N TYR A 454 8.23 23.67 8.28
CA TYR A 454 7.60 24.70 9.11
C TYR A 454 6.52 24.07 9.99
N THR A 455 6.31 24.70 11.14
CA THR A 455 5.19 24.39 12.03
C THR A 455 4.17 25.50 11.97
N ILE A 456 2.93 25.18 12.35
CA ILE A 456 1.85 26.17 12.42
C ILE A 456 1.96 26.92 13.73
N GLU A 457 2.08 28.23 13.62
CA GLU A 457 2.14 29.17 14.74
C GLU A 457 0.81 29.89 14.93
N HIS A 458 0.48 30.09 16.20
CA HIS A 458 -0.63 30.92 16.65
C HIS A 458 -0.11 32.30 17.00
N ILE A 459 -0.46 33.31 16.20
CA ILE A 459 0.03 34.68 16.42
C ILE A 459 -0.41 35.16 17.80
N MET A 460 -1.72 35.21 18.04
CA MET A 460 -2.30 35.23 19.39
C MET A 460 -2.23 33.81 19.98
N PRO A 461 -1.56 33.61 21.13
CA PRO A 461 -1.27 32.28 21.66
C PRO A 461 -2.49 31.46 22.08
N GLN A 462 -2.29 30.14 22.17
CA GLN A 462 -3.30 29.18 22.63
C GLN A 462 -3.49 29.19 24.15
N ASN A 463 -2.55 29.77 24.90
CA ASN A 463 -2.61 29.77 26.36
C ASN A 463 -3.88 30.47 26.86
N PRO A 464 -4.74 29.81 27.65
CA PRO A 464 -5.95 30.42 28.19
C PRO A 464 -5.65 31.58 29.15
N ASN A 465 -4.45 31.60 29.74
CA ASN A 465 -3.97 32.65 30.61
C ASN A 465 -3.04 33.60 29.84
N LEU A 466 -3.61 34.37 28.91
CA LEU A 466 -2.86 35.36 28.14
C LEU A 466 -2.12 36.36 29.04
N SER A 467 -0.94 36.79 28.58
CA SER A 467 -0.16 37.84 29.22
C SER A 467 -0.95 39.16 29.29
N GLN A 468 -0.50 40.07 30.17
CA GLN A 468 -1.15 41.37 30.28
C GLN A 468 -1.09 42.16 28.98
N ASP A 469 0.00 42.04 28.22
CA ASP A 469 0.17 42.71 26.92
C ASP A 469 -0.87 42.23 25.92
N TRP A 470 -1.10 40.92 25.83
CA TRP A 470 -2.13 40.34 24.97
C TRP A 470 -3.54 40.79 25.37
N LYS A 471 -3.84 40.85 26.67
CA LYS A 471 -5.14 41.35 27.16
C LYS A 471 -5.35 42.82 26.83
N LEU A 472 -4.29 43.64 26.90
CA LEU A 472 -4.35 45.05 26.54
C LEU A 472 -4.55 45.25 25.03
N GLU A 473 -3.84 44.49 24.18
CA GLU A 473 -3.98 44.58 22.72
C GLU A 473 -5.36 44.12 22.23
N LEU A 474 -5.91 43.05 22.83
CA LEU A 474 -7.21 42.50 22.46
C LEU A 474 -8.39 43.26 23.09
N GLY A 475 -8.16 44.01 24.18
CA GLY A 475 -9.16 44.81 24.88
C GLY A 475 -10.04 44.02 25.86
N GLU A 476 -11.11 44.63 26.34
CA GLU A 476 -11.97 44.07 27.41
C GLU A 476 -12.58 42.70 27.04
N GLN A 477 -12.82 42.46 25.74
CA GLN A 477 -13.40 41.23 25.21
C GLN A 477 -12.36 40.19 24.77
N TRP A 478 -11.12 40.30 25.25
CA TRP A 478 -10.01 39.42 24.83
C TRP A 478 -10.34 37.93 24.88
N ALA A 479 -11.10 37.47 25.89
CA ALA A 479 -11.44 36.06 26.06
C ALA A 479 -12.38 35.56 24.96
N ASP A 480 -13.37 36.36 24.58
CA ASP A 480 -14.32 36.03 23.49
C ASP A 480 -13.62 36.09 22.13
N ILE A 481 -12.75 37.07 21.94
CA ILE A 481 -11.91 37.20 20.73
C ILE A 481 -11.00 35.97 20.60
N GLN A 482 -10.31 35.60 21.69
CA GLN A 482 -9.44 34.43 21.69
C GLN A 482 -10.23 33.18 21.31
N LYS A 483 -11.32 32.89 22.03
CA LYS A 483 -12.17 31.73 21.78
C LYS A 483 -12.71 31.67 20.34
N THR A 484 -13.05 32.82 19.76
CA THR A 484 -13.64 32.89 18.42
C THR A 484 -12.61 32.69 17.31
N TYR A 485 -11.42 33.29 17.44
CA TYR A 485 -10.47 33.36 16.33
C TYR A 485 -9.22 32.49 16.49
N LEU A 486 -9.01 31.86 17.65
CA LEU A 486 -7.77 31.14 17.97
C LEU A 486 -7.30 30.21 16.84
N HIS A 487 -8.20 29.37 16.34
CA HIS A 487 -7.91 28.36 15.33
C HIS A 487 -8.32 28.76 13.90
N THR A 488 -8.66 30.03 13.68
CA THR A 488 -9.06 30.55 12.37
C THR A 488 -7.84 31.00 11.55
N ILE A 489 -7.95 30.96 10.22
CA ILE A 489 -6.83 31.28 9.32
C ILE A 489 -6.19 32.65 9.57
N GLY A 490 -6.97 33.63 10.05
CA GLY A 490 -6.48 34.96 10.37
C GLY A 490 -5.41 34.94 11.46
N ASN A 491 -5.54 34.04 12.45
CA ASN A 491 -4.62 33.93 13.58
C ASN A 491 -3.49 32.91 13.38
N LEU A 492 -3.49 32.16 12.27
CA LEU A 492 -2.52 31.11 12.03
C LEU A 492 -1.46 31.54 11.02
N THR A 493 -0.24 31.05 11.17
CA THR A 493 0.84 31.25 10.19
C THR A 493 1.84 30.09 10.22
N LEU A 494 2.86 30.14 9.37
CA LEU A 494 3.97 29.18 9.36
C LEU A 494 5.25 29.80 9.92
N THR A 495 6.01 29.02 10.69
CA THR A 495 7.32 29.41 11.22
C THR A 495 8.23 28.22 11.49
N GLY A 496 9.54 28.43 11.41
CA GLY A 496 10.57 27.49 11.87
C GLY A 496 10.98 27.70 13.33
N TYR A 497 10.51 28.77 13.97
CA TYR A 497 10.94 29.23 15.30
C TYR A 497 9.80 29.22 16.32
N ASN A 498 8.91 28.23 16.22
CA ASN A 498 7.66 28.18 17.01
C ASN A 498 7.94 28.10 18.52
N SER A 499 8.91 27.28 18.91
CA SER A 499 9.38 27.17 20.30
C SER A 499 9.88 28.50 20.87
N GLU A 500 10.54 29.31 20.06
CA GLU A 500 11.14 30.57 20.45
C GLU A 500 10.10 31.69 20.50
N LEU A 501 9.11 31.67 19.61
CA LEU A 501 7.98 32.62 19.59
C LEU A 501 7.08 32.43 20.81
N SER A 502 6.68 31.19 21.11
CA SER A 502 5.91 30.81 22.31
C SER A 502 4.74 31.77 22.62
N ASP A 503 4.53 32.13 23.89
CA ASP A 503 3.48 33.05 24.34
C ASP A 503 3.91 34.53 24.37
N ARG A 504 5.03 34.89 23.70
CA ARG A 504 5.55 36.26 23.67
C ARG A 504 4.51 37.25 23.12
N SER A 505 4.67 38.53 23.45
CA SER A 505 3.82 39.59 22.89
C SER A 505 3.95 39.67 21.37
N PHE A 506 2.96 40.24 20.69
CA PHE A 506 3.01 40.36 19.23
C PHE A 506 4.26 41.10 18.74
N ASN A 507 4.61 42.22 19.39
CA ASN A 507 5.77 43.01 19.04
C ASN A 507 7.08 42.22 19.21
N GLU A 508 7.23 41.44 20.28
CA GLU A 508 8.39 40.56 20.45
C GLU A 508 8.44 39.47 19.38
N LYS A 509 7.31 38.80 19.09
CA LYS A 509 7.21 37.79 18.03
C LYS A 509 7.57 38.37 16.65
N ARG A 510 7.24 39.63 16.41
CA ARG A 510 7.54 40.35 15.17
C ARG A 510 9.01 40.74 15.06
N ASP A 511 9.59 41.28 16.14
CA ASP A 511 10.89 41.98 16.12
C ASP A 511 12.09 41.14 16.58
N MET A 512 11.87 39.99 17.22
CA MET A 512 12.96 39.10 17.63
C MET A 512 13.72 38.51 16.44
N ALA A 513 14.97 38.07 16.66
CA ALA A 513 15.72 37.33 15.64
C ALA A 513 14.97 36.06 15.23
N GLY A 514 14.71 35.90 13.93
CA GLY A 514 13.87 34.81 13.39
C GLY A 514 12.36 35.04 13.58
N GLY A 515 11.96 36.23 14.03
CA GLY A 515 10.57 36.66 14.16
C GLY A 515 9.90 36.97 12.81
N PHE A 516 8.69 37.52 12.85
CA PHE A 516 7.91 37.72 11.62
C PHE A 516 8.59 38.66 10.62
N LYS A 517 9.31 39.69 11.08
CA LYS A 517 10.08 40.62 10.20
C LYS A 517 11.20 39.95 9.43
N ASP A 518 11.87 38.97 10.04
CA ASP A 518 12.98 38.24 9.40
C ASP A 518 12.48 37.07 8.53
N SER A 519 11.18 36.79 8.54
CA SER A 519 10.61 35.62 7.89
C SER A 519 10.56 35.77 6.36
N ALA A 520 11.11 34.78 5.66
CA ALA A 520 11.01 34.67 4.19
C ALA A 520 9.64 34.13 3.70
N ILE A 521 8.75 33.75 4.61
CA ILE A 521 7.44 33.16 4.29
C ILE A 521 6.45 34.26 3.89
N ARG A 522 5.81 34.12 2.74
CA ARG A 522 4.85 35.09 2.21
C ARG A 522 3.62 35.25 3.10
N LEU A 523 3.21 34.21 3.82
CA LEU A 523 2.15 34.28 4.85
C LEU A 523 2.45 35.29 5.97
N ASN A 524 3.73 35.55 6.25
CA ASN A 524 4.16 36.45 7.33
C ASN A 524 4.30 37.90 6.89
N ILE A 525 4.30 38.22 5.58
CA ILE A 525 4.45 39.60 5.06
C ILE A 525 3.48 40.58 5.72
N TYR A 526 2.22 40.17 5.92
CA TYR A 526 1.22 41.02 6.57
C TYR A 526 1.59 41.40 8.01
N LEU A 527 2.34 40.54 8.72
CA LEU A 527 2.68 40.71 10.13
C LEU A 527 3.92 41.59 10.34
N GLN A 528 4.75 41.79 9.31
CA GLN A 528 6.06 42.45 9.42
C GLN A 528 5.94 43.92 9.83
N ASP A 529 4.91 44.61 9.33
CA ASP A 529 4.75 46.06 9.50
C ASP A 529 3.64 46.45 10.49
N LEU A 530 2.96 45.48 11.10
CA LEU A 530 1.88 45.75 12.06
C LEU A 530 2.44 46.10 13.43
N ASN A 531 1.82 47.06 14.14
CA ASN A 531 2.26 47.51 15.47
C ASN A 531 1.54 46.82 16.63
N ASN A 532 0.39 46.20 16.37
CA ASN A 532 -0.41 45.49 17.36
C ASN A 532 -1.20 44.38 16.67
N TRP A 533 -1.71 43.44 17.47
CA TRP A 533 -2.54 42.35 17.00
C TRP A 533 -3.86 42.31 17.80
N ASN A 534 -4.89 42.93 17.22
CA ASN A 534 -6.23 43.03 17.78
C ASN A 534 -7.29 42.35 16.89
N GLU A 535 -8.55 42.36 17.33
CA GLU A 535 -9.65 41.73 16.57
C GLU A 535 -9.80 42.29 15.14
N ASN A 536 -9.59 43.58 14.94
CA ASN A 536 -9.70 44.21 13.62
C ASN A 536 -8.60 43.70 12.69
N GLU A 537 -7.37 43.55 13.17
CA GLU A 537 -6.25 43.00 12.38
C GLU A 537 -6.48 41.54 12.00
N ILE A 538 -7.02 40.73 12.92
CA ILE A 538 -7.41 39.35 12.63
C ILE A 538 -8.46 39.32 11.51
N LYS A 539 -9.50 40.18 11.59
CA LYS A 539 -10.56 40.27 10.58
C LYS A 539 -10.02 40.76 9.23
N LEU A 540 -9.14 41.76 9.21
CA LEU A 540 -8.51 42.28 7.99
C LEU A 540 -7.66 41.22 7.31
N ARG A 541 -6.79 40.52 8.06
CA ARG A 541 -5.99 39.42 7.52
C ARG A 541 -6.87 38.28 6.99
N THR A 542 -7.92 37.93 7.73
CA THR A 542 -8.90 36.92 7.29
C THR A 542 -9.56 37.31 5.97
N ASN A 543 -9.94 38.59 5.79
CA ASN A 543 -10.51 39.06 4.53
C ASN A 543 -9.51 38.99 3.36
N ARG A 544 -8.21 39.24 3.60
CA ARG A 544 -7.17 39.02 2.57
C ARG A 544 -7.08 37.55 2.15
N PHE A 545 -7.14 36.63 3.11
CA PHE A 545 -7.18 35.19 2.82
C PHE A 545 -8.45 34.79 2.06
N VAL A 546 -9.60 35.36 2.40
CA VAL A 546 -10.88 35.14 1.71
C VAL A 546 -10.81 35.55 0.24
N GLU A 547 -10.25 36.73 -0.07
CA GLU A 547 -10.11 37.18 -1.45
C GLU A 547 -9.21 36.24 -2.26
N LYS A 548 -8.09 35.84 -1.67
CA LYS A 548 -7.18 34.86 -2.28
C LYS A 548 -7.85 33.49 -2.44
N ALA A 549 -8.59 33.02 -1.44
CA ALA A 549 -9.30 31.74 -1.46
C ALA A 549 -10.31 31.64 -2.62
N LYS A 550 -11.03 32.72 -2.95
CA LYS A 550 -11.94 32.75 -4.10
C LYS A 550 -11.22 32.53 -5.44
N THR A 551 -9.97 32.99 -5.54
CA THR A 551 -9.16 32.81 -6.76
C THR A 551 -8.50 31.42 -6.83
N ILE A 552 -8.03 30.89 -5.70
CA ILE A 552 -7.41 29.57 -5.63
C ILE A 552 -8.48 28.48 -5.89
N TRP A 553 -9.64 28.61 -5.25
CA TRP A 553 -10.72 27.64 -5.30
C TRP A 553 -11.96 28.28 -5.94
N PRO A 554 -12.01 28.44 -7.27
CA PRO A 554 -13.08 29.15 -7.94
C PRO A 554 -14.40 28.36 -7.96
N TYR A 555 -15.51 29.08 -7.93
CA TYR A 555 -16.80 28.51 -8.31
C TYR A 555 -16.91 28.47 -9.84
N PRO A 556 -17.38 27.36 -10.45
CA PRO A 556 -17.38 27.15 -11.90
C PRO A 556 -18.19 28.16 -12.68
#